data_AF-A0A0S8BTG1-F1
#
_entry.id   AF-A0A0S8BTG1-F1
#
_cell.length_a   1.000
_cell.length_b   1.000
_cell.length_c   1.000
_cell.angle_alpha   90.00
_cell.angle_beta   90.00
_cell.angle_gamma   90.00
#
_symmetry.space_group_name_H-M   'P 1'
#
loop_
_entity.id
_entity.type
_entity.pdbx_description
1 polymer ?
#
loop_
_entity_poly.entity_id
_entity_poly.type
_entity_poly.pdbx_seq_one_letter_code
_entity_poly.pdbx_strand_id
1 'polypeptide(L)'
;MQEKTITCNQCGKPFIFTVGQQERVSALGFDEPKRCRDCREKKSKGSLSRREERMRQKDGELRREREFIYNIRKKRDALIVANK
;
A
#
# COMPACT_ATOMS: atom_id res chain seq x y z
N MET A 1 30.83 6.57 20.00
CA MET A 1 29.90 5.49 19.61
C MET A 1 30.62 4.51 18.71
N GLN A 2 30.29 3.22 18.75
CA GLN A 2 30.87 2.18 17.89
C GLN A 2 29.80 1.61 16.95
N GLU A 3 30.23 1.09 15.81
CA GLU A 3 29.33 0.36 14.91
C GLU A 3 28.80 -0.90 15.59
N LYS A 4 27.51 -1.18 15.41
CA LYS A 4 26.87 -2.36 16.00
C LYS A 4 26.40 -3.29 14.90
N THR A 5 26.66 -4.59 15.05
CA THR A 5 26.09 -5.60 14.16
C THR A 5 24.80 -6.14 14.79
N ILE A 6 23.68 -6.02 14.07
CA ILE A 6 22.36 -6.44 14.54
C ILE A 6 21.85 -7.57 13.64
N THR A 7 21.30 -8.62 14.24
CA THR A 7 20.68 -9.73 13.51
C THR A 7 19.24 -9.40 13.16
N CYS A 8 18.88 -9.46 11.87
CA CYS A 8 17.51 -9.20 11.45
C CYS A 8 16.56 -10.31 11.91
N ASN A 9 15.48 -9.94 12.62
CA ASN A 9 14.47 -10.89 13.10
C ASN A 9 13.61 -11.55 12.00
N GLN A 10 13.68 -11.10 10.75
CA GLN A 10 12.85 -11.59 9.66
C GLN A 10 13.62 -12.50 8.68
N CYS A 11 14.87 -12.16 8.37
CA CYS A 11 15.70 -12.96 7.46
C CYS A 11 16.91 -13.62 8.13
N GLY A 12 17.14 -13.35 9.41
CA GLY A 12 18.27 -13.90 10.17
C GLY A 12 19.65 -13.34 9.78
N LYS A 13 19.73 -12.46 8.78
CA LYS A 13 21.01 -11.91 8.31
C LYS A 13 21.53 -10.84 9.27
N PRO A 14 22.82 -10.86 9.64
CA PRO A 14 23.45 -9.75 10.34
C PRO A 14 23.58 -8.54 9.41
N PHE A 15 23.38 -7.34 9.95
CA PHE A 15 23.62 -6.08 9.24
C PHE A 15 24.30 -5.06 10.15
N ILE A 16 25.08 -4.17 9.56
CA ILE A 16 25.83 -3.14 10.28
C ILE A 16 24.95 -1.93 10.50
N PHE A 17 24.82 -1.52 11.76
CA PHE A 17 24.19 -0.29 12.21
C PHE A 17 25.28 0.72 12.57
N THR A 18 25.63 1.55 11.58
CA THR A 18 26.76 2.48 11.67
C THR A 18 26.48 3.63 12.64
N VAL A 19 27.52 4.32 13.09
CA VAL A 19 27.40 5.46 14.01
C VAL A 19 26.51 6.56 13.44
N GLY A 20 26.68 6.92 12.16
CA GLY A 20 25.82 7.92 11.52
C GLY A 20 24.35 7.49 11.40
N GLN A 21 24.07 6.19 11.33
CA GLN A 21 22.70 5.68 11.40
C GLN A 21 22.14 5.75 12.82
N GLN A 22 22.95 5.44 13.84
CA GLN A 22 22.58 5.58 15.25
C GLN A 22 22.22 7.03 15.58
N GLU A 23 23.09 7.99 15.24
CA GLU A 23 22.86 9.42 15.49
C GLU A 23 21.57 9.92 14.82
N ARG A 24 21.33 9.53 13.56
CA ARG A 24 20.11 9.92 12.85
C ARG A 24 18.86 9.32 13.48
N VAL A 25 18.90 8.04 13.83
CA VAL A 25 17.77 7.31 14.43
C VAL A 25 17.45 7.88 15.82
N SER A 26 18.47 8.13 16.65
CA SER A 26 18.32 8.75 17.96
C SER A 26 17.86 10.21 17.89
N ALA A 27 18.37 11.00 16.93
CA ALA A 27 17.94 12.39 16.73
C ALA A 27 16.45 12.50 16.38
N LEU A 28 15.89 11.47 15.72
CA LEU A 28 14.47 11.37 15.40
C LEU A 28 13.64 10.78 16.55
N GLY A 29 14.26 10.41 17.68
CA GLY A 29 13.59 9.76 18.81
C GLY A 29 13.14 8.33 18.52
N PHE A 30 13.80 7.64 17.59
CA PHE A 30 13.50 6.24 17.26
C PHE A 30 14.46 5.26 17.98
N ASP A 31 13.97 4.04 18.18
CA ASP A 31 14.76 2.92 18.69
C ASP A 31 15.60 2.22 17.61
N GLU A 32 16.53 1.38 18.07
CA GLU A 32 17.38 0.57 17.19
C GLU A 32 16.57 -0.35 16.24
N PRO A 33 17.03 -0.51 14.99
CA PRO A 33 16.30 -1.29 13.99
C PRO A 33 16.32 -2.79 14.29
N LYS A 34 15.14 -3.40 14.44
CA LYS A 34 14.99 -4.88 14.57
C LYS A 34 15.04 -5.64 13.23
N ARG A 35 14.96 -4.92 12.11
CA ARG A 35 14.90 -5.47 10.74
C ARG A 35 15.90 -4.75 9.85
N CYS A 36 16.58 -5.51 8.99
CA CYS A 36 17.44 -4.96 7.96
C CYS A 36 16.65 -4.16 6.91
N ARG A 37 17.36 -3.35 6.13
CA ARG A 37 16.80 -2.50 5.08
C ARG A 37 15.95 -3.28 4.09
N ASP A 38 16.47 -4.40 3.58
CA ASP A 38 15.78 -5.22 2.57
C ASP A 38 14.42 -5.72 3.07
N CYS A 39 14.37 -6.17 4.33
CA CYS A 39 13.14 -6.65 4.95
C CYS A 39 12.13 -5.51 5.18
N ARG A 40 12.60 -4.32 5.55
CA ARG A 40 11.76 -3.12 5.65
C ARG A 40 11.19 -2.72 4.29
N GLU A 41 12.02 -2.71 3.24
CA GLU A 41 11.59 -2.37 1.88
C GLU A 41 10.62 -3.39 1.29
N LYS A 42 10.87 -4.70 1.45
CA LYS A 42 9.97 -5.77 1.01
C LYS A 42 8.56 -5.62 1.61
N LYS A 43 8.48 -5.28 2.89
CA LYS A 43 7.19 -5.04 3.56
C LYS A 43 6.46 -3.82 2.98
N SER A 44 7.18 -2.74 2.72
CA SER A 44 6.61 -1.53 2.13
C SER A 44 6.02 -1.80 0.73
N LYS A 45 6.78 -2.45 -0.15
CA LYS A 45 6.33 -2.82 -1.52
C LYS A 45 5.07 -3.70 -1.51
N GLY A 46 4.99 -4.67 -0.60
CA GLY A 46 3.81 -5.53 -0.45
C GLY A 46 2.56 -4.76 0.01
N SER A 47 2.71 -3.71 0.82
CA SER A 47 1.57 -2.91 1.28
C SER A 47 1.01 -1.96 0.21
N LEU A 48 1.88 -1.37 -0.62
CA LEU A 48 1.49 -0.44 -1.68
C LEU A 48 0.74 -1.16 -2.79
N SER A 49 1.27 -2.28 -3.28
CA SER A 49 0.61 -3.10 -4.32
C SER A 49 -0.81 -3.53 -3.92
N ARG A 50 -1.00 -4.02 -2.69
CA ARG A 50 -2.34 -4.41 -2.18
C ARG A 50 -3.28 -3.20 -2.04
N ARG A 51 -2.78 -2.01 -1.74
CA ARG A 51 -3.59 -0.78 -1.68
C ARG A 51 -4.01 -0.36 -3.09
N GLU A 52 -3.08 -0.31 -4.03
CA GLU A 52 -3.34 0.04 -5.43
C GLU A 52 -4.32 -0.93 -6.11
N GLU A 53 -4.18 -2.22 -5.84
CA GLU A 53 -5.11 -3.25 -6.33
C GLU A 53 -6.53 -3.03 -5.81
N ARG A 54 -6.69 -2.73 -4.51
CA ARG A 54 -8.00 -2.43 -3.92
C ARG A 54 -8.63 -1.16 -4.49
N MET A 55 -7.84 -0.12 -4.77
CA MET A 55 -8.35 1.09 -5.42
C MET A 55 -8.85 0.79 -6.83
N ARG A 56 -8.07 0.05 -7.63
CA ARG A 56 -8.48 -0.38 -8.98
C ARG A 56 -9.78 -1.19 -8.98
N GLN A 57 -9.97 -2.07 -8.00
CA GLN A 57 -11.21 -2.85 -7.87
C GLN A 57 -12.42 -1.94 -7.59
N LYS A 58 -12.29 -0.98 -6.68
CA LYS A 58 -13.36 0.00 -6.37
C LYS A 58 -13.72 0.86 -7.58
N ASP A 59 -12.73 1.32 -8.35
CA ASP A 59 -12.99 2.10 -9.57
C ASP A 59 -13.78 1.27 -10.60
N GLY A 60 -13.46 -0.02 -10.73
CA GLY A 60 -14.20 -0.96 -11.58
C GLY A 60 -15.62 -1.26 -11.10
N GLU A 61 -15.87 -1.22 -9.79
CA GLU A 61 -17.20 -1.36 -9.20
C GLU A 61 -18.07 -0.13 -9.47
N LEU A 62 -17.54 1.08 -9.19
CA LEU A 62 -18.23 2.35 -9.46
C LEU A 62 -18.58 2.51 -10.95
N ARG A 63 -17.68 2.09 -11.85
CA ARG A 63 -17.93 2.12 -13.30
C ARG A 63 -19.11 1.23 -13.69
N ARG A 64 -19.18 0.00 -13.16
CA ARG A 64 -20.28 -0.94 -13.42
C ARG A 64 -21.61 -0.43 -12.89
N GLU A 65 -21.62 0.15 -11.71
CA GLU A 65 -22.83 0.73 -11.11
C GLU A 65 -23.36 1.90 -11.96
N ARG A 66 -22.49 2.81 -12.40
CA ARG A 66 -22.87 3.92 -13.29
C ARG A 66 -23.47 3.41 -14.60
N GLU A 67 -22.86 2.40 -15.20
CA GLU A 67 -23.30 1.80 -16.46
C GLU A 67 -24.67 1.11 -16.32
N PHE A 68 -24.91 0.45 -15.19
CA PHE A 68 -26.22 -0.13 -14.86
C PHE A 68 -27.32 0.93 -14.77
N ILE A 69 -27.08 2.01 -14.02
CA ILE A 69 -28.05 3.11 -13.87
C ILE A 69 -28.35 3.77 -15.22
N TYR A 70 -27.33 4.00 -16.05
CA TYR A 70 -27.51 4.52 -17.41
C TYR A 70 -28.42 3.61 -18.25
N ASN A 71 -28.17 2.30 -18.23
CA ASN A 71 -28.98 1.33 -18.98
C ASN A 71 -30.43 1.26 -18.49
N ILE A 72 -30.67 1.37 -17.17
CA ILE A 72 -32.03 1.47 -16.62
C ILE A 72 -32.73 2.72 -17.13
N ARG A 73 -32.08 3.89 -17.04
CA ARG A 73 -32.65 5.17 -17.51
C ARG A 73 -32.99 5.09 -18.99
N LYS A 74 -32.07 4.59 -19.81
CA LYS A 74 -32.26 4.39 -21.25
C LYS A 74 -33.47 3.49 -21.55
N LYS A 75 -33.62 2.36 -20.84
CA LYS A 75 -34.77 1.47 -21.00
C LYS A 75 -36.07 2.14 -20.60
N ARG A 76 -36.09 2.84 -19.46
CA ARG A 76 -37.26 3.57 -18.98
C ARG A 76 -37.70 4.63 -19.98
N ASP A 77 -36.77 5.43 -20.49
CA ASP A 77 -37.07 6.49 -21.43
C ASP A 77 -37.61 5.92 -22.75
N ALA A 78 -37.06 4.79 -23.23
CA ALA A 78 -37.60 4.08 -24.39
C ALA A 78 -39.04 3.56 -24.16
N LEU A 79 -39.34 3.04 -22.96
CA LEU A 79 -40.70 2.62 -22.60
C LEU A 79 -41.66 3.81 -22.52
N ILE A 80 -41.22 4.96 -21.99
CA ILE A 80 -42.05 6.18 -21.94
C ILE A 80 -42.42 6.62 -23.36
N VAL A 81 -41.46 6.60 -24.29
CA VAL A 81 -41.72 6.96 -25.70
C VAL A 81 -42.65 5.95 -26.38
N ALA A 82 -42.52 4.66 -26.08
CA ALA A 82 -43.35 3.61 -26.69
C ALA A 82 -44.80 3.57 -26.17
N ASN A 83 -45.08 4.15 -25.01
CA ASN A 83 -46.42 4.22 -24.41
C ASN A 83 -47.07 5.61 -24.57
N LYS A 84 -46.52 6.47 -25.43
CA LYS A 84 -47.02 7.82 -25.71
C LYS A 84 -47.49 7.90 -27.16
#